data_AF-A0A4D6WYT3-F1
#
_entry.id   AF-A0A4D6WYT3-F1
#
_cell.length_a   1.000
_cell.length_b   1.000
_cell.length_c   1.000
_cell.angle_alpha   90.00
_cell.angle_beta   90.00
_cell.angle_gamma   90.00
#
_symmetry.space_group_name_H-M   'P 1'
#
loop_
_entity.id
_entity.type
_entity.pdbx_description
1 polymer ?
#
loop_
_entity_poly.entity_id
_entity_poly.type
_entity_poly.pdbx_seq_one_letter_code
_entity_poly.pdbx_strand_id
1 'polypeptide(L)' 'MAVPKKRTSKSKSGKARWKRKAFMVGQQSLSLAKSLLTGKSKSFIYVNEDLISIN' A
#
# COMPACT_ATOMS: atom_id res chain seq x y z
N MET A 1 17.60 -26.89 -18.05
CA MET A 1 16.66 -26.16 -17.15
C MET A 1 15.48 -27.08 -16.85
N ALA A 2 14.97 -27.08 -15.63
CA ALA A 2 13.80 -27.89 -15.29
C ALA A 2 12.53 -27.25 -15.85
N VAL A 3 11.68 -28.06 -16.50
CA VAL A 3 10.40 -27.61 -17.07
C VAL A 3 9.23 -28.26 -16.33
N PRO A 4 8.13 -27.53 -16.07
CA PRO A 4 6.97 -28.10 -15.40
C PRO A 4 6.26 -29.09 -16.31
N LYS A 5 6.12 -30.34 -15.85
CA LYS A 5 5.44 -31.38 -16.64
C LYS A 5 3.93 -31.15 -16.76
N LYS A 6 3.33 -30.48 -15.78
CA LYS A 6 1.88 -30.20 -15.69
C LYS A 6 1.64 -28.81 -15.14
N ARG A 7 0.50 -28.21 -15.51
CA ARG A 7 0.10 -26.90 -15.00
C ARG A 7 -0.27 -26.96 -13.52
N THR A 8 0.04 -25.90 -12.80
CA THR A 8 -0.41 -25.71 -11.42
C THR A 8 -1.93 -25.53 -11.39
N SER A 9 -2.62 -26.19 -10.46
CA SER A 9 -4.06 -26.04 -10.29
C SER A 9 -4.43 -24.63 -9.80
N LYS A 10 -5.69 -24.22 -10.00
CA LYS A 10 -6.16 -22.88 -9.57
C LYS A 10 -5.96 -22.66 -8.06
N SER A 11 -6.25 -23.69 -7.25
CA SER A 11 -6.06 -23.67 -5.80
C SER A 11 -4.60 -23.41 -5.39
N LYS A 12 -3.63 -23.99 -6.13
CA LYS A 12 -2.20 -23.84 -5.86
C LYS A 12 -1.53 -22.67 -6.59
N SER A 13 -2.29 -21.83 -7.31
CA SER A 13 -1.74 -20.75 -8.15
C SER A 13 -1.10 -19.58 -7.38
N GLY A 14 -1.17 -19.57 -6.05
CA GLY A 14 -0.54 -18.55 -5.20
C GLY A 14 -1.21 -17.17 -5.22
N LYS A 15 -2.14 -16.89 -6.15
CA LYS A 15 -2.79 -15.58 -6.33
C LYS A 15 -3.46 -15.04 -5.06
N ALA A 16 -4.01 -15.91 -4.22
CA ALA A 16 -4.63 -15.52 -2.94
C ALA A 16 -3.65 -14.83 -1.99
N ARG A 17 -2.38 -15.26 -1.96
CA ARG A 17 -1.33 -14.64 -1.13
C ARG A 17 -1.03 -13.22 -1.58
N TRP A 18 -0.99 -12.98 -2.89
CA TRP A 18 -0.79 -11.64 -3.46
C TRP A 18 -1.94 -10.71 -3.11
N LYS A 19 -3.18 -11.17 -3.29
CA LYS A 19 -4.38 -10.41 -2.93
C LYS A 19 -4.44 -10.08 -1.44
N ARG A 20 -4.05 -11.02 -0.56
CA ARG A 20 -4.00 -10.80 0.89
C ARG A 20 -3.00 -9.70 1.27
N LYS A 21 -1.82 -9.65 0.63
CA LYS A 21 -0.85 -8.56 0.84
C LYS A 21 -1.44 -7.20 0.45
N ALA A 22 -2.07 -7.13 -0.74
CA ALA A 22 -2.71 -5.90 -1.21
C ALA A 22 -3.82 -5.43 -0.25
N PHE A 23 -4.62 -6.36 0.28
CA PHE A 23 -5.67 -6.04 1.25
C PHE A 23 -5.10 -5.38 2.53
N MET A 24 -4.03 -5.93 3.10
CA MET A 24 -3.40 -5.36 4.31
C MET A 24 -2.84 -3.96 4.06
N VAL A 25 -2.20 -3.75 2.91
CA VAL A 25 -1.67 -2.42 2.52
C VAL A 25 -2.83 -1.43 2.31
N GLY A 26 -3.93 -1.86 1.68
CA GLY A 26 -5.10 -1.01 1.47
C GLY A 26 -5.75 -0.54 2.77
N GLN A 27 -5.85 -1.42 3.77
CA GLN A 27 -6.37 -1.06 5.10
C GLN A 27 -5.51 0.01 5.78
N GLN A 28 -4.17 -0.17 5.75
CA GLN A 28 -3.23 0.79 6.33
C GLN A 28 -3.27 2.13 5.60
N SER A 29 -3.28 2.11 4.27
CA SER A 29 -3.36 3.32 3.44
C SER A 29 -4.64 4.11 3.68
N LEU A 30 -5.78 3.43 3.86
CA LEU A 30 -7.06 4.09 4.14
C LEU A 30 -7.05 4.76 5.51
N SER A 31 -6.58 4.04 6.54
CA SER A 31 -6.43 4.59 7.89
C SER A 31 -5.53 5.84 7.88
N LEU A 32 -4.40 5.75 7.16
CA LEU A 32 -3.47 6.85 6.99
C LEU A 32 -4.14 8.05 6.32
N ALA A 33 -4.80 7.85 5.17
CA ALA A 33 -5.49 8.92 4.45
C ALA A 33 -6.54 9.63 5.32
N LYS A 34 -7.32 8.88 6.10
CA LYS A 34 -8.28 9.47 7.05
C LYS A 34 -7.58 10.34 8.10
N SER A 35 -6.47 9.88 8.66
CA SER A 35 -5.70 10.66 9.63
C SER A 35 -5.20 11.96 9.01
N LEU A 36 -4.66 11.90 7.79
CA LEU A 36 -4.15 13.05 7.05
C LEU A 36 -5.23 14.10 6.78
N LEU A 37 -6.40 13.67 6.31
CA LEU A 37 -7.50 14.58 5.98
C LEU A 37 -8.04 15.37 7.19
N THR A 38 -7.83 14.88 8.42
CA THR A 38 -8.27 15.62 9.61
C THR A 38 -7.40 16.84 9.94
N GLY A 39 -6.19 16.95 9.39
CA GLY A 39 -5.27 18.06 9.66
C GLY A 39 -4.74 18.14 11.10
N LYS A 40 -5.09 17.18 11.96
CA LYS A 40 -4.69 17.16 13.39
C LYS A 40 -3.34 16.48 13.63
N SER A 41 -2.88 15.68 12.68
CA SER A 41 -1.64 14.90 12.80
C SER A 41 -0.41 15.79 12.59
N LYS A 42 0.38 16.00 13.64
CA LYS A 42 1.64 16.78 13.60
C LYS A 42 2.86 15.97 13.16
N SER A 43 2.72 14.66 12.98
CA SER A 43 3.80 13.74 12.64
C SER A 43 4.15 13.70 11.16
N PHE A 44 3.23 14.12 10.28
CA PHE A 44 3.45 14.12 8.83
C PHE A 44 3.94 15.48 8.38
N ILE A 45 5.08 15.50 7.68
CA ILE A 45 5.66 16.71 7.11
C ILE A 45 5.15 16.82 5.68
N TYR A 46 4.43 17.91 5.39
CA TYR A 46 4.03 18.29 4.05
C TYR A 46 4.84 19.49 3.62
N VAL A 47 5.27 19.49 2.36
CA VAL A 47 5.85 20.68 1.74
C VAL A 47 4.70 21.64 1.45
N ASN A 48 4.37 22.49 2.43
CA ASN A 48 3.40 23.57 2.23
C ASN A 48 4.07 24.71 1.47
N GLU A 49 3.34 25.41 0.60
CA GLU A 49 3.85 26.62 -0.07
C GLU A 49 4.29 27.70 0.93
N ASP A 50 3.68 27.72 2.11
CA ASP A 50 4.09 28.57 3.25
C ASP A 50 5.51 28.27 3.75
N LEU A 51 6.04 27.07 3.50
CA LEU A 51 7.42 26.68 3.87
C LEU A 51 8.42 26.87 2.73
N ILE A 52 7.95 26.90 1.47
CA ILE A 52 8.78 27.13 0.27
C ILE A 52 9.02 28.63 0.06
N SER A 53 8.03 29.47 0.36
CA SER A 53 8.07 30.93 0.19
C SER A 53 8.96 31.70 1.19
N ILE A 54 9.60 30.98 2.12
CA ILE A 54 10.50 31.57 3.15
C ILE A 54 11.98 31.57 2.70
N ASN A 55 12.32 30.99 1.55
CA ASN A 55 13.63 31.16 0.88
C ASN A 55 13.51 32.06 -0.36
#